data_AF-A0A0D0JPY2-F1
#
_entry.id   AF-A0A0D0JPY2-F1
#
_cell.length_a   1.000
_cell.length_b   1.000
_cell.length_c   1.000
_cell.angle_alpha   90.00
_cell.angle_beta   90.00
_cell.angle_gamma   90.00
#
_symmetry.space_group_name_H-M   'P 1'
#
loop_
_entity.id
_entity.type
_entity.pdbx_description
1 polymer ?
#
loop_
_entity_poly.entity_id
_entity_poly.type
_entity_poly.pdbx_seq_one_letter_code
_entity_poly.pdbx_strand_id
1 'polypeptide(L)'
;MDFGLSLEEQCEAIWAATEAQKERETNLREVPPTVRLWDGDMKLQHLVQMEYSASFEVIDGDTGPMQFEHPYDHPVGQWLVDTWGRMQRGEKRNVVVTADYTGARLGGMMSDVTLELRDNGDQVVVATFTSDAEQTKWYHVWSNPFLPAAFQAPRVFMLPGPSPWVLNVSLFLQVLREQSSLWAIPDDPTKLSNWFNLDQSTWSVVVKPMSFTEGLEMGSVWGMAISRWKNFHEMAKSMMEDGEISLVTRRYLAGDPPPWPGANIKHGALVVSFEDKSGTYSGTAHGGTLFDGLIRTFEQFASDFIDTTLQLATDTAIPAEYYVPGNKRTSKKLPYCVWRDAEETGIETYAFKQVPAKGIQILTGGHSMPGVNEAISAGIQAIGDILGNLAQIGSIGGTVDTLLRPFYEDTILAWISIKSLARAQNSGFVRFFEFFQDGSGKAYTLASLMVLRAGFWATRSYESVEINVGDASPFLIGDQGEGHIFLGDRGGTTIRNDPTGRIYMNRMSKLTLAWDDESPVEWKPTFGDNRALEDPVQRAWERIEAFVSAFQQVGAF
;
A
#
# COMPACT_ATOMS: atom_id res chain seq x y z
N MET A 1 23.40 29.60 31.91
CA MET A 1 24.51 29.91 32.83
C MET A 1 23.99 30.94 33.83
N ASP A 2 24.19 30.70 35.12
CA ASP A 2 24.04 31.75 36.12
C ASP A 2 25.41 32.39 36.35
N PHE A 3 25.52 33.69 36.12
CA PHE A 3 26.77 34.44 36.20
C PHE A 3 27.08 34.92 37.63
N GLY A 4 26.25 34.59 38.62
CA GLY A 4 26.48 34.88 40.04
C GLY A 4 27.36 33.85 40.78
N LEU A 5 27.60 32.67 40.19
CA LEU A 5 28.40 31.59 40.77
C LEU A 5 29.90 31.73 40.47
N SER A 6 30.75 31.17 41.32
CA SER A 6 32.19 31.06 41.04
C SER A 6 32.47 30.11 39.87
N LEU A 7 33.67 30.21 39.27
CA LEU A 7 34.06 29.35 38.15
C LEU A 7 34.09 27.86 38.53
N GLU A 8 34.44 27.54 39.77
CA GLU A 8 34.48 26.18 40.31
C GLU A 8 33.05 25.61 40.42
N GLU A 9 32.13 26.33 41.06
CA GLU A 9 30.70 25.96 41.15
C GLU A 9 30.05 25.84 39.75
N GLN A 10 30.42 26.69 38.79
CA GLN A 10 29.95 26.58 37.40
C GLN A 10 30.49 25.31 36.73
N CYS A 11 31.76 24.96 36.93
CA CYS A 11 32.34 23.73 36.41
C CYS A 11 31.74 22.47 37.05
N GLU A 12 31.52 22.47 38.37
CA GLU A 12 30.85 21.37 39.07
C GLU A 12 29.39 21.21 38.61
N ALA A 13 28.64 22.30 38.45
CA ALA A 13 27.27 22.25 37.95
C ALA A 13 27.19 21.71 36.51
N ILE A 14 28.14 22.08 35.64
CA ILE A 14 28.25 21.54 34.28
C ILE A 14 28.65 20.06 34.30
N TRP A 15 29.56 19.65 35.18
CA TRP A 15 29.97 18.25 35.33
C TRP A 15 28.80 17.38 35.81
N ALA A 16 28.12 17.77 36.89
CA ALA A 16 26.97 17.05 37.42
C ALA A 16 25.81 16.96 36.40
N ALA A 17 25.56 18.01 35.62
CA ALA A 17 24.58 17.98 34.53
C ALA A 17 25.01 17.03 33.40
N THR A 18 26.31 16.93 33.12
CA THR A 18 26.87 16.02 32.10
C THR A 18 26.79 14.56 32.55
N GLU A 19 27.10 14.25 33.82
CA GLU A 19 26.93 12.91 34.39
C GLU A 19 25.46 12.50 34.43
N ALA A 20 24.55 13.38 34.90
CA ALA A 20 23.12 13.10 34.91
C ALA A 20 22.53 12.91 33.50
N GLN A 21 23.01 13.66 32.49
CA GLN A 21 22.63 13.43 31.10
C GLN A 21 23.14 12.08 30.58
N LYS A 22 24.39 11.72 30.89
CA LYS A 22 25.00 10.44 30.50
C LYS A 22 24.32 9.24 31.16
N GLU A 23 23.94 9.35 32.43
CA GLU A 23 23.14 8.35 33.14
C GLU A 23 21.77 8.21 32.48
N ARG A 24 21.08 9.32 32.19
CA ARG A 24 19.80 9.31 31.45
C ARG A 24 19.94 8.64 30.08
N GLU A 25 21.02 8.89 29.35
CA GLU A 25 21.27 8.28 28.03
C GLU A 25 21.61 6.79 28.10
N THR A 26 22.28 6.32 29.16
CA THR A 26 22.42 4.88 29.44
C THR A 26 21.07 4.26 29.79
N ASN A 27 20.33 4.83 30.73
CA ASN A 27 19.03 4.31 31.17
C ASN A 27 18.01 4.26 30.00
N LEU A 28 18.03 5.23 29.09
CA LEU A 28 17.21 5.24 27.87
C LEU A 28 17.54 4.10 26.89
N ARG A 29 18.76 3.54 26.93
CA ARG A 29 19.19 2.40 26.09
C ARG A 29 18.94 1.04 26.74
N GLU A 30 18.76 1.00 28.05
CA GLU A 30 18.47 -0.23 28.81
C GLU A 30 16.96 -0.54 28.86
N VAL A 31 16.09 0.45 28.63
CA VAL A 31 14.64 0.25 28.50
C VAL A 31 14.33 -0.51 27.20
N PRO A 32 13.68 -1.69 27.27
CA PRO A 32 13.34 -2.47 26.07
C PRO A 32 12.26 -1.77 25.20
N PRO A 33 12.23 -2.05 23.88
CA PRO A 33 11.23 -1.49 22.98
C PRO A 33 9.81 -1.89 23.40
N THR A 34 8.87 -0.96 23.36
CA THR A 34 7.45 -1.25 23.64
C THR A 34 6.68 -1.43 22.34
N VAL A 35 6.47 -2.68 21.93
CA VAL A 35 5.73 -3.04 20.70
C VAL A 35 4.26 -3.29 21.02
N ARG A 36 3.35 -2.72 20.22
CA ARG A 36 1.89 -2.80 20.39
C ARG A 36 1.19 -3.10 19.07
N LEU A 37 0.16 -3.94 19.14
CA LEU A 37 -0.69 -4.33 18.02
C LEU A 37 -2.10 -3.75 18.19
N TRP A 38 -2.58 -3.12 17.12
CA TRP A 38 -3.86 -2.42 17.06
C TRP A 38 -4.75 -3.01 15.97
N ASP A 39 -6.06 -2.97 16.22
CA ASP A 39 -7.08 -3.34 15.23
C ASP A 39 -7.20 -2.28 14.11
N GLY A 40 -7.96 -2.58 13.04
CA GLY A 40 -8.09 -1.67 11.91
C GLY A 40 -8.81 -0.34 12.22
N ASP A 41 -9.41 -0.23 13.41
CA ASP A 41 -10.02 1.00 13.95
C ASP A 41 -9.14 1.70 15.00
N MET A 42 -7.89 1.25 15.18
CA MET A 42 -6.90 1.73 16.16
C MET A 42 -7.29 1.53 17.62
N LYS A 43 -7.93 0.40 17.94
CA LYS A 43 -8.04 -0.08 19.34
C LYS A 43 -6.86 -0.98 19.67
N LEU A 44 -6.25 -0.80 20.84
CA LEU A 44 -5.18 -1.68 21.33
C LEU A 44 -5.76 -3.07 21.59
N GLN A 45 -5.14 -4.10 20.98
CA GLN A 45 -5.52 -5.50 21.20
C GLN A 45 -4.46 -6.22 22.04
N HIS A 46 -3.19 -6.05 21.69
CA HIS A 46 -2.06 -6.66 22.40
C HIS A 46 -0.88 -5.70 22.57
N LEU A 47 -0.17 -5.84 23.68
CA LEU A 47 1.23 -5.48 23.81
C LEU A 47 2.03 -6.76 23.53
N VAL A 48 3.02 -6.71 22.64
CA VAL A 48 3.77 -7.90 22.23
C VAL A 48 4.75 -8.29 23.34
N GLN A 49 4.77 -9.58 23.67
CA GLN A 49 5.60 -10.17 24.71
C GLN A 49 5.90 -11.63 24.32
N MET A 50 7.13 -12.09 24.56
CA MET A 50 7.60 -13.42 24.19
C MET A 50 7.74 -13.64 22.68
N GLU A 51 8.03 -12.58 21.94
CA GLU A 51 8.57 -12.63 20.59
C GLU A 51 9.91 -13.40 20.55
N TYR A 52 10.13 -14.20 19.50
CA TYR A 52 11.40 -14.90 19.27
C TYR A 52 12.43 -13.99 18.59
N SER A 53 11.95 -13.15 17.66
CA SER A 53 12.74 -12.17 16.93
C SER A 53 11.86 -10.98 16.55
N ALA A 54 12.46 -9.80 16.41
CA ALA A 54 11.78 -8.63 15.85
C ALA A 54 12.78 -7.71 15.15
N SER A 55 12.44 -7.27 13.93
CA SER A 55 13.19 -6.34 13.11
C SER A 55 12.29 -5.19 12.64
N PHE A 56 12.83 -3.98 12.65
CA PHE A 56 12.14 -2.78 12.20
C PHE A 56 13.11 -1.92 11.39
N GLU A 57 13.03 -2.01 10.06
CA GLU A 57 13.87 -1.20 9.18
C GLU A 57 13.24 0.17 8.94
N VAL A 58 14.09 1.19 8.89
CA VAL A 58 13.71 2.58 8.61
C VAL A 58 14.59 3.07 7.46
N ILE A 59 13.99 3.18 6.29
CA ILE A 59 14.63 3.67 5.06
C ILE A 59 14.14 5.11 4.86
N ASP A 60 15.04 6.06 4.61
CA ASP A 60 14.60 7.44 4.36
C ASP A 60 13.96 7.57 2.97
N GLY A 61 12.90 8.37 2.88
CA GLY A 61 12.09 8.55 1.66
C GLY A 61 11.26 7.34 1.20
N ASP A 62 11.53 6.12 1.67
CA ASP A 62 10.99 4.85 1.14
C ASP A 62 10.38 3.93 2.21
N THR A 63 9.83 2.77 1.81
CA THR A 63 9.14 1.84 2.71
C THR A 63 10.12 0.82 3.30
N GLY A 64 10.57 1.03 4.54
CA GLY A 64 11.23 -0.03 5.31
C GLY A 64 10.28 -1.18 5.68
N PRO A 65 10.71 -2.46 5.59
CA PRO A 65 9.99 -3.61 6.14
C PRO A 65 10.10 -3.70 7.67
N MET A 66 9.14 -4.37 8.29
CA MET A 66 9.13 -4.66 9.72
C MET A 66 8.59 -6.09 9.89
N GLN A 67 9.23 -6.91 10.73
CA GLN A 67 8.90 -8.32 10.88
C GLN A 67 9.06 -8.74 12.34
N PHE A 68 8.22 -9.64 12.83
CA PHE A 68 8.51 -10.36 14.07
C PHE A 68 8.03 -11.80 14.01
N GLU A 69 8.76 -12.66 14.73
CA GLU A 69 8.41 -14.07 14.95
C GLU A 69 7.78 -14.23 16.33
N HIS A 70 6.64 -14.91 16.38
CA HIS A 70 5.89 -15.15 17.61
C HIS A 70 5.47 -16.62 17.69
N PRO A 71 5.60 -17.33 18.83
CA PRO A 71 4.96 -18.64 18.99
C PRO A 71 3.44 -18.57 18.80
N TYR A 72 2.88 -19.60 18.14
CA TYR A 72 1.44 -19.65 17.79
C TYR A 72 0.51 -20.02 18.96
N ASP A 73 1.01 -20.68 20.01
CA ASP A 73 0.21 -21.03 21.19
C ASP A 73 -0.17 -19.78 22.02
N HIS A 74 0.65 -18.74 21.98
CA HIS A 74 0.39 -17.46 22.65
C HIS A 74 -0.75 -16.69 21.97
N PRO A 75 -1.65 -16.01 22.72
CA PRO A 75 -2.80 -15.29 22.15
C PRO A 75 -2.46 -14.25 21.07
N VAL A 76 -1.25 -13.68 21.10
CA VAL A 76 -0.76 -12.76 20.05
C VAL A 76 -0.64 -13.48 18.69
N GLY A 77 -0.02 -14.66 18.65
CA GLY A 77 0.10 -15.46 17.44
C GLY A 77 -1.25 -15.90 16.90
N GLN A 78 -2.13 -16.41 17.78
CA GLN A 78 -3.50 -16.80 17.41
C GLN A 78 -4.29 -15.62 16.83
N TRP A 79 -4.26 -14.45 17.49
CA TRP A 79 -4.95 -13.25 17.04
C TRP A 79 -4.40 -12.71 15.71
N LEU A 80 -3.10 -12.89 15.44
CA LEU A 80 -2.47 -12.49 14.19
C LEU A 80 -2.94 -13.33 12.99
N VAL A 81 -3.15 -14.64 13.17
CA VAL A 81 -3.59 -15.59 12.14
C VAL A 81 -5.13 -15.63 12.01
N ASP A 82 -5.89 -15.28 13.05
CA ASP A 82 -7.36 -15.27 13.06
C ASP A 82 -7.99 -14.10 12.28
N THR A 83 -7.68 -13.97 10.99
CA THR A 83 -8.30 -12.96 10.10
C THR A 83 -9.83 -13.08 10.04
N TRP A 84 -10.39 -14.27 10.21
CA TRP A 84 -11.83 -14.51 10.12
C TRP A 84 -12.58 -14.11 11.40
N GLY A 85 -12.09 -14.52 12.57
CA GLY A 85 -12.66 -14.14 13.85
C GLY A 85 -12.46 -12.66 14.15
N ARG A 86 -11.32 -12.04 13.78
CA ARG A 86 -11.15 -10.56 13.79
C ARG A 86 -12.27 -9.86 13.02
N MET A 87 -12.58 -10.36 11.82
CA MET A 87 -13.67 -9.84 10.99
C MET A 87 -15.05 -10.05 11.63
N GLN A 88 -15.30 -11.14 12.36
CA GLN A 88 -16.55 -11.36 13.09
C GLN A 88 -16.69 -10.49 14.35
N ARG A 89 -15.61 -10.32 15.12
CA ARG A 89 -15.57 -9.45 16.31
C ARG A 89 -15.62 -7.95 15.96
N GLY A 90 -15.44 -7.61 14.69
CA GLY A 90 -15.49 -6.23 14.17
C GLY A 90 -14.15 -5.50 14.21
N GLU A 91 -13.06 -6.20 14.57
CA GLU A 91 -11.66 -5.74 14.65
C GLU A 91 -11.04 -5.43 13.27
N LYS A 92 -11.78 -5.72 12.18
CA LYS A 92 -11.38 -5.50 10.78
C LYS A 92 -10.30 -6.46 10.31
N ARG A 93 -9.89 -6.33 9.05
CA ARG A 93 -8.84 -7.15 8.43
C ARG A 93 -7.44 -6.59 8.62
N ASN A 94 -7.31 -5.27 8.73
CA ASN A 94 -6.00 -4.62 8.81
C ASN A 94 -5.51 -4.64 10.26
N VAL A 95 -4.21 -4.92 10.43
CA VAL A 95 -3.51 -4.83 11.71
C VAL A 95 -2.45 -3.75 11.60
N VAL A 96 -2.33 -2.92 12.63
CA VAL A 96 -1.31 -1.86 12.73
C VAL A 96 -0.35 -2.20 13.87
N VAL A 97 0.95 -2.01 13.64
CA VAL A 97 1.98 -2.13 14.68
C VAL A 97 2.53 -0.75 15.04
N THR A 98 2.86 -0.55 16.31
CA THR A 98 3.68 0.58 16.76
C THR A 98 4.75 0.09 17.73
N ALA A 99 6.01 0.42 17.49
CA ALA A 99 7.13 0.19 18.41
C ALA A 99 7.68 1.52 18.90
N ASP A 100 7.66 1.76 20.22
CA ASP A 100 8.35 2.90 20.85
C ASP A 100 9.71 2.45 21.38
N TYR A 101 10.79 3.13 20.97
CA TYR A 101 12.15 2.91 21.48
C TYR A 101 12.99 4.20 21.38
N THR A 102 13.76 4.52 22.43
CA THR A 102 14.58 5.76 22.56
C THR A 102 13.92 7.09 22.16
N GLY A 103 12.59 7.16 22.21
CA GLY A 103 11.79 8.34 21.81
C GLY A 103 11.36 8.37 20.34
N ALA A 104 11.90 7.47 19.51
CA ALA A 104 11.35 7.18 18.19
C ALA A 104 10.08 6.32 18.33
N ARG A 105 9.09 6.56 17.47
CA ARG A 105 7.95 5.66 17.26
C ARG A 105 7.99 5.16 15.83
N LEU A 106 8.24 3.86 15.68
CA LEU A 106 8.14 3.16 14.41
C LEU A 106 6.70 2.66 14.26
N GLY A 107 6.10 2.89 13.10
CA GLY A 107 4.71 2.50 12.83
C GLY A 107 4.59 1.85 11.46
N GLY A 108 3.69 0.88 11.34
CA GLY A 108 3.45 0.16 10.09
C GLY A 108 2.13 -0.61 10.08
N MET A 109 1.75 -1.12 8.92
CA MET A 109 0.53 -1.90 8.70
C MET A 109 0.86 -3.25 8.06
N MET A 110 0.19 -4.31 8.52
CA MET A 110 0.49 -5.69 8.15
C MET A 110 0.39 -5.91 6.64
N SER A 111 1.48 -6.38 6.04
CA SER A 111 1.56 -6.74 4.62
C SER A 111 1.05 -8.15 4.37
N ASP A 112 1.36 -9.06 5.29
CA ASP A 112 1.08 -10.50 5.27
C ASP A 112 1.39 -11.13 6.64
N VAL A 113 0.79 -12.28 6.92
CA VAL A 113 1.11 -13.13 8.07
C VAL A 113 1.25 -14.57 7.60
N THR A 114 2.30 -15.25 8.07
CA THR A 114 2.56 -16.67 7.76
C THR A 114 2.64 -17.45 9.06
N LEU A 115 1.93 -18.59 9.13
CA LEU A 115 2.10 -19.59 10.18
C LEU A 115 2.88 -20.76 9.61
N GLU A 116 4.04 -21.03 10.19
CA GLU A 116 4.98 -22.07 9.79
C GLU A 116 5.01 -23.18 10.85
N LEU A 117 4.92 -24.44 10.43
CA LEU A 117 5.36 -25.57 11.24
C LEU A 117 6.81 -25.90 10.84
N ARG A 118 7.74 -25.71 11.78
CA ARG A 118 9.18 -25.96 11.57
C ARG A 118 9.52 -27.42 11.84
N ASP A 119 10.64 -27.89 11.29
CA ASP A 119 11.11 -29.28 11.37
C ASP A 119 11.29 -29.81 12.81
N ASN A 120 11.43 -28.92 13.79
CA ASN A 120 11.50 -29.25 15.21
C ASN A 120 10.13 -29.45 15.90
N GLY A 121 9.03 -29.24 15.17
CA GLY A 121 7.65 -29.32 15.67
C GLY A 121 7.06 -28.01 16.20
N ASP A 122 7.82 -26.91 16.22
CA ASP A 122 7.32 -25.61 16.69
C ASP A 122 6.44 -24.92 15.64
N GLN A 123 5.33 -24.36 16.10
CA GLN A 123 4.43 -23.52 15.30
C GLN A 123 4.76 -22.04 15.50
N VAL A 124 5.29 -21.39 14.45
CA VAL A 124 5.77 -20.00 14.51
C VAL A 124 4.95 -19.10 13.59
N VAL A 125 4.45 -18.00 14.13
CA VAL A 125 3.81 -16.91 13.38
C VAL A 125 4.85 -15.89 12.98
N VAL A 126 5.11 -15.79 11.69
CA VAL A 126 5.92 -14.74 11.06
C VAL A 126 4.96 -13.65 10.60
N ALA A 127 4.97 -12.49 11.27
CA ALA A 127 4.09 -11.37 10.95
C ALA A 127 4.87 -10.23 10.29
N THR A 128 4.53 -9.92 9.03
CA THR A 128 5.24 -8.94 8.20
C THR A 128 4.40 -7.67 8.06
N PHE A 129 5.05 -6.50 8.15
CA PHE A 129 4.44 -5.18 8.10
C PHE A 129 5.25 -4.27 7.17
N THR A 130 4.56 -3.42 6.42
CA THR A 130 5.17 -2.27 5.74
C THR A 130 5.08 -1.05 6.64
N SER A 131 6.18 -0.32 6.81
CA SER A 131 6.21 0.97 7.51
C SER A 131 5.18 1.97 6.99
N ASP A 132 4.78 2.93 7.83
CA ASP A 132 3.75 3.92 7.53
C ASP A 132 4.06 4.82 6.32
N ALA A 133 5.33 4.94 5.93
CA ALA A 133 5.76 5.55 4.66
C ALA A 133 5.01 4.96 3.45
N GLU A 134 4.70 3.66 3.47
CA GLU A 134 3.90 2.98 2.45
C GLU A 134 2.55 3.67 2.22
N GLN A 135 1.90 4.23 3.24
CA GLN A 135 0.58 4.86 3.07
C GLN A 135 0.63 6.04 2.08
N THR A 136 1.77 6.74 1.96
CA THR A 136 1.97 7.81 0.97
C THR A 136 1.92 7.31 -0.47
N LYS A 137 2.34 6.05 -0.71
CA LYS A 137 2.33 5.38 -2.02
C LYS A 137 0.93 4.95 -2.48
N TRP A 138 -0.10 5.09 -1.64
CA TRP A 138 -1.50 4.78 -1.98
C TRP A 138 -2.36 6.05 -2.19
N TYR A 139 -1.71 7.19 -2.42
CA TYR A 139 -2.31 8.42 -2.95
C TYR A 139 -1.79 8.69 -4.37
N HIS A 140 -2.69 9.04 -5.30
CA HIS A 140 -2.33 9.44 -6.66
C HIS A 140 -2.68 10.92 -6.85
N VAL A 141 -1.79 11.68 -7.50
CA VAL A 141 -1.95 13.13 -7.66
C VAL A 141 -2.83 13.41 -8.87
N TRP A 142 -4.13 13.55 -8.63
CA TRP A 142 -5.13 13.83 -9.66
C TRP A 142 -4.89 15.20 -10.33
N SER A 143 -5.16 15.30 -11.63
CA SER A 143 -4.94 16.52 -12.42
C SER A 143 -5.69 17.74 -11.87
N ASN A 144 -6.91 17.54 -11.38
CA ASN A 144 -7.55 18.47 -10.45
C ASN A 144 -8.14 17.70 -9.26
N PRO A 145 -7.53 17.81 -8.05
CA PRO A 145 -8.00 17.12 -6.84
C PRO A 145 -9.38 17.59 -6.37
N PHE A 146 -9.80 18.79 -6.74
CA PHE A 146 -11.09 19.36 -6.39
C PHE A 146 -12.23 18.92 -7.31
N LEU A 147 -11.99 18.17 -8.39
CA LEU A 147 -13.02 17.78 -9.37
C LEU A 147 -13.23 16.25 -9.42
N PRO A 148 -14.39 15.75 -9.87
CA PRO A 148 -14.64 14.31 -9.98
C PRO A 148 -13.81 13.68 -11.11
N ALA A 149 -13.61 12.36 -11.08
CA ALA A 149 -12.86 11.62 -12.11
C ALA A 149 -13.35 11.88 -13.55
N ALA A 150 -14.67 12.02 -13.70
CA ALA A 150 -15.33 12.28 -14.99
C ALA A 150 -15.01 13.66 -15.61
N PHE A 151 -14.39 14.60 -14.87
CA PHE A 151 -14.07 15.94 -15.35
C PHE A 151 -12.81 16.47 -14.67
N GLN A 152 -11.71 16.59 -15.40
CA GLN A 152 -10.37 16.84 -14.85
C GLN A 152 -9.69 18.03 -15.56
N ALA A 153 -10.21 19.23 -15.31
CA ALA A 153 -9.68 20.49 -15.82
C ALA A 153 -8.91 21.25 -14.72
N PRO A 154 -7.64 21.65 -14.90
CA PRO A 154 -6.79 21.44 -16.07
C PRO A 154 -6.35 19.97 -16.23
N ARG A 155 -5.95 19.59 -17.46
CA ARG A 155 -5.52 18.23 -17.85
C ARG A 155 -4.35 17.67 -17.02
N VAL A 156 -3.52 18.56 -16.46
CA VAL A 156 -2.30 18.24 -15.70
C VAL A 156 -2.25 19.11 -14.44
N PHE A 157 -1.98 18.51 -13.29
CA PHE A 157 -1.65 19.20 -12.05
C PHE A 157 -0.23 19.73 -12.14
N MET A 158 -0.03 21.03 -11.89
CA MET A 158 1.27 21.69 -11.88
C MET A 158 1.36 22.60 -10.66
N LEU A 159 2.35 22.37 -9.79
CA LEU A 159 2.61 23.19 -8.60
C LEU A 159 4.13 23.45 -8.45
N PRO A 160 4.63 24.64 -8.84
CA PRO A 160 6.00 25.08 -8.57
C PRO A 160 6.12 25.76 -7.19
N GLY A 161 7.28 25.63 -6.55
CA GLY A 161 7.60 26.27 -5.27
C GLY A 161 8.75 25.57 -4.53
N PRO A 162 9.03 25.94 -3.27
CA PRO A 162 9.99 25.21 -2.44
C PRO A 162 9.56 23.75 -2.27
N SER A 163 10.48 22.81 -2.51
CA SER A 163 10.16 21.38 -2.57
C SER A 163 9.41 20.84 -1.33
N PRO A 164 9.76 21.16 -0.07
CA PRO A 164 9.01 20.69 1.10
C PRO A 164 7.54 21.13 1.09
N TRP A 165 7.27 22.37 0.69
CA TRP A 165 5.92 22.93 0.58
C TRP A 165 5.13 22.34 -0.59
N VAL A 166 5.77 22.14 -1.74
CA VAL A 166 5.14 21.52 -2.92
C VAL A 166 4.74 20.07 -2.61
N LEU A 167 5.59 19.30 -1.94
CA LEU A 167 5.28 17.93 -1.48
C LEU A 167 4.11 17.92 -0.50
N ASN A 168 4.15 18.81 0.50
CA ASN A 168 3.13 18.98 1.53
C ASN A 168 1.74 19.26 0.92
N VAL A 169 1.63 20.30 0.08
CA VAL A 169 0.37 20.69 -0.58
C VAL A 169 -0.11 19.61 -1.54
N SER A 170 0.80 18.99 -2.32
CA SER A 170 0.43 17.94 -3.28
C SER A 170 -0.21 16.73 -2.60
N LEU A 171 0.32 16.31 -1.43
CA LEU A 171 -0.25 15.23 -0.62
C LEU A 171 -1.55 15.68 0.08
N PHE A 172 -1.55 16.86 0.70
CA PHE A 172 -2.69 17.40 1.43
C PHE A 172 -3.95 17.46 0.57
N LEU A 173 -3.83 17.86 -0.71
CA LEU A 173 -4.96 17.92 -1.63
C LEU A 173 -5.56 16.53 -1.95
N GLN A 174 -4.78 15.45 -1.91
CA GLN A 174 -5.31 14.08 -2.09
C GLN A 174 -5.91 13.52 -0.79
N VAL A 175 -5.31 13.84 0.36
CA VAL A 175 -5.88 13.51 1.68
C VAL A 175 -7.23 14.21 1.86
N LEU A 176 -7.33 15.50 1.51
CA LEU A 176 -8.59 16.26 1.50
C LEU A 176 -9.65 15.56 0.64
N ARG A 177 -9.29 15.11 -0.57
CA ARG A 177 -10.17 14.37 -1.48
C ARG A 177 -10.64 13.01 -0.93
N GLU A 178 -9.84 12.31 -0.11
CA GLU A 178 -10.32 11.12 0.61
C GLU A 178 -11.32 11.48 1.72
N GLN A 179 -10.97 12.47 2.55
CA GLN A 179 -11.57 12.65 3.88
C GLN A 179 -12.76 13.63 3.89
N SER A 180 -12.66 14.78 3.19
CA SER A 180 -13.72 15.81 3.21
C SER A 180 -14.86 15.55 2.23
N SER A 181 -14.80 14.46 1.46
CA SER A 181 -15.91 13.94 0.66
C SER A 181 -16.54 14.94 -0.32
N LEU A 182 -15.72 15.82 -0.91
CA LEU A 182 -16.08 16.91 -1.86
C LEU A 182 -17.04 16.54 -3.01
N TRP A 183 -17.22 15.25 -3.30
CA TRP A 183 -18.05 14.74 -4.40
C TRP A 183 -19.06 13.65 -4.02
N ALA A 184 -19.16 13.25 -2.76
CA ALA A 184 -20.32 12.46 -2.32
C ALA A 184 -21.41 13.41 -1.83
N ILE A 185 -22.65 13.17 -2.23
CA ILE A 185 -23.80 13.99 -1.87
C ILE A 185 -23.94 13.99 -0.33
N PRO A 186 -23.87 15.15 0.34
CA PRO A 186 -24.16 15.23 1.78
C PRO A 186 -25.63 14.90 2.04
N ASP A 187 -25.95 14.28 3.18
CA ASP A 187 -27.33 13.94 3.57
C ASP A 187 -28.27 15.17 3.62
N ASP A 188 -27.71 16.38 3.73
CA ASP A 188 -28.38 17.65 3.48
C ASP A 188 -27.55 18.50 2.49
N PRO A 189 -27.89 18.51 1.19
CA PRO A 189 -27.15 19.24 0.17
C PRO A 189 -27.35 20.77 0.23
N THR A 190 -28.19 21.29 1.14
CA THR A 190 -28.48 22.74 1.24
C THR A 190 -27.54 23.51 2.17
N LYS A 191 -26.80 22.81 3.05
CA LYS A 191 -25.90 23.42 4.03
C LYS A 191 -24.49 23.62 3.49
N LEU A 192 -24.30 24.72 2.74
CA LEU A 192 -23.00 25.19 2.23
C LEU A 192 -21.90 25.33 3.32
N SER A 193 -22.28 25.52 4.59
CA SER A 193 -21.35 25.51 5.74
C SER A 193 -20.53 24.22 5.86
N ASN A 194 -21.08 23.09 5.42
CA ASN A 194 -20.45 21.78 5.60
C ASN A 194 -19.38 21.49 4.54
N TRP A 195 -19.33 22.27 3.45
CA TRP A 195 -18.40 22.07 2.33
C TRP A 195 -16.97 22.56 2.60
N PHE A 196 -16.77 23.38 3.65
CA PHE A 196 -15.50 24.04 3.94
C PHE A 196 -14.98 23.82 5.37
N ASN A 197 -15.58 22.91 6.13
CA ASN A 197 -15.08 22.58 7.47
C ASN A 197 -13.88 21.62 7.39
N LEU A 198 -12.67 22.16 7.52
CA LEU A 198 -11.41 21.40 7.54
C LEU A 198 -11.17 20.70 8.89
N ASP A 199 -12.17 19.98 9.39
CA ASP A 199 -12.09 19.26 10.67
C ASP A 199 -11.33 17.94 10.52
N GLN A 200 -10.04 18.01 10.84
CA GLN A 200 -9.09 16.89 10.79
C GLN A 200 -9.25 15.88 11.93
N SER A 201 -10.14 16.14 12.92
CA SER A 201 -10.30 15.31 14.13
C SER A 201 -10.88 13.91 13.88
N THR A 202 -11.25 13.61 12.63
CA THR A 202 -11.80 12.32 12.19
C THR A 202 -10.93 11.58 11.17
N TRP A 203 -9.91 12.24 10.61
CA TRP A 203 -9.17 11.76 9.42
C TRP A 203 -8.19 10.62 9.75
N SER A 204 -7.94 9.72 8.79
CA SER A 204 -6.99 8.59 8.96
C SER A 204 -5.54 8.93 8.65
N VAL A 205 -5.32 9.91 7.78
CA VAL A 205 -4.02 10.49 7.44
C VAL A 205 -4.17 12.01 7.52
N VAL A 206 -3.16 12.70 8.04
CA VAL A 206 -3.12 14.17 8.16
C VAL A 206 -1.73 14.66 7.80
N VAL A 207 -1.64 15.69 6.97
CA VAL A 207 -0.36 16.35 6.64
C VAL A 207 -0.14 17.49 7.63
N LYS A 208 1.02 17.55 8.28
CA LYS A 208 1.45 18.67 9.14
C LYS A 208 1.45 19.95 8.30
N PRO A 209 0.69 21.01 8.65
CA PRO A 209 0.62 22.21 7.84
C PRO A 209 1.99 22.91 7.75
N MET A 210 2.29 23.47 6.57
CA MET A 210 3.50 24.25 6.29
C MET A 210 3.10 25.43 5.39
N SER A 211 3.57 26.63 5.73
CA SER A 211 3.38 27.82 4.89
C SER A 211 4.44 27.91 3.79
N PHE A 212 4.10 28.65 2.72
CA PHE A 212 5.03 28.95 1.64
C PHE A 212 6.23 29.80 2.12
N THR A 213 6.02 30.63 3.14
CA THR A 213 7.07 31.45 3.77
C THR A 213 8.05 30.59 4.58
N GLU A 214 7.58 29.67 5.41
CA GLU A 214 8.47 28.73 6.13
C GLU A 214 9.28 27.87 5.14
N GLY A 215 8.64 27.40 4.05
CA GLY A 215 9.32 26.66 2.98
C GLY A 215 10.39 27.47 2.22
N LEU A 216 10.26 28.81 2.15
CA LEU A 216 11.30 29.69 1.61
C LEU A 216 12.40 29.97 2.63
N GLU A 217 12.04 30.14 3.90
CA GLU A 217 12.97 30.43 5.01
C GLU A 217 13.90 29.25 5.32
N MET A 218 13.49 28.01 5.01
CA MET A 218 14.34 26.82 5.03
C MET A 218 15.48 26.85 4.00
N GLY A 219 15.36 27.64 2.94
CA GLY A 219 16.37 27.73 1.87
C GLY A 219 16.42 26.54 0.89
N SER A 220 15.56 25.53 1.07
CA SER A 220 15.54 24.30 0.28
C SER A 220 15.25 24.54 -1.22
N VAL A 221 15.68 23.59 -2.06
CA VAL A 221 15.57 23.64 -3.52
C VAL A 221 14.13 23.86 -4.02
N TRP A 222 13.97 24.59 -5.12
CA TRP A 222 12.69 24.76 -5.80
C TRP A 222 12.37 23.56 -6.69
N GLY A 223 11.21 22.95 -6.47
CA GLY A 223 10.68 21.86 -7.28
C GLY A 223 9.40 22.25 -8.02
N MET A 224 8.96 21.36 -8.92
CA MET A 224 7.68 21.50 -9.60
C MET A 224 7.00 20.13 -9.69
N ALA A 225 5.95 19.94 -8.89
CA ALA A 225 5.11 18.76 -8.98
C ALA A 225 4.30 18.79 -10.28
N ILE A 226 4.60 17.87 -11.20
CA ILE A 226 3.86 17.69 -12.46
C ILE A 226 3.21 16.31 -12.45
N SER A 227 1.88 16.26 -12.38
CA SER A 227 1.13 15.00 -12.40
C SER A 227 -0.07 15.00 -13.35
N ARG A 228 -0.24 13.85 -13.99
CA ARG A 228 -1.47 13.45 -14.67
C ARG A 228 -1.87 12.08 -14.11
N TRP A 229 -2.40 12.09 -12.88
CA TRP A 229 -2.78 10.89 -12.12
C TRP A 229 -1.61 9.94 -11.75
N LYS A 230 -0.37 10.44 -11.73
CA LYS A 230 0.81 9.72 -11.24
C LYS A 230 0.68 9.35 -9.76
N ASN A 231 1.42 8.34 -9.31
CA ASN A 231 1.58 8.04 -7.90
C ASN A 231 2.26 9.22 -7.17
N PHE A 232 1.84 9.52 -5.94
CA PHE A 232 2.46 10.60 -5.17
C PHE A 232 3.95 10.34 -4.90
N HIS A 233 4.33 9.13 -4.49
CA HIS A 233 5.72 8.82 -4.14
C HIS A 233 6.64 8.81 -5.37
N GLU A 234 6.19 8.29 -6.51
CA GLU A 234 6.96 8.35 -7.78
C GLU A 234 7.21 9.79 -8.24
N MET A 235 6.24 10.69 -8.04
CA MET A 235 6.38 12.11 -8.32
C MET A 235 7.27 12.82 -7.28
N ALA A 236 7.21 12.39 -6.02
CA ALA A 236 7.94 12.98 -4.90
C ALA A 236 9.41 12.57 -4.85
N LYS A 237 9.76 11.33 -5.25
CA LYS A 237 11.07 10.73 -5.00
C LYS A 237 12.23 11.58 -5.51
N SER A 238 12.19 12.01 -6.77
CA SER A 238 13.22 12.89 -7.33
C SER A 238 13.30 14.26 -6.64
N MET A 239 12.19 14.81 -6.15
CA MET A 239 12.16 16.07 -5.39
C MET A 239 12.69 15.91 -3.96
N MET A 240 12.53 14.73 -3.36
CA MET A 240 13.09 14.41 -2.04
C MET A 240 14.58 14.11 -2.13
N GLU A 241 15.03 13.42 -3.19
CA GLU A 241 16.43 13.11 -3.46
C GLU A 241 17.24 14.37 -3.83
N ASP A 242 16.75 15.21 -4.76
CA ASP A 242 17.41 16.46 -5.19
C ASP A 242 17.40 17.57 -4.11
N GLY A 243 16.41 17.53 -3.20
CA GLY A 243 16.29 18.47 -2.08
C GLY A 243 16.86 17.98 -0.74
N GLU A 244 17.33 16.73 -0.66
CA GLU A 244 17.71 16.04 0.59
C GLU A 244 16.62 16.07 1.70
N ILE A 245 15.35 15.97 1.29
CA ILE A 245 14.17 16.09 2.16
C ILE A 245 13.72 14.72 2.64
N SER A 246 13.79 14.49 3.95
CA SER A 246 13.26 13.26 4.55
C SER A 246 11.73 13.23 4.57
N LEU A 247 11.16 12.05 4.29
CA LEU A 247 9.76 11.74 4.58
C LEU A 247 9.63 11.35 6.05
N VAL A 248 8.94 12.17 6.86
CA VAL A 248 8.72 11.91 8.28
C VAL A 248 7.28 11.44 8.50
N THR A 249 7.13 10.23 9.02
CA THR A 249 5.83 9.59 9.32
C THR A 249 5.73 9.21 10.79
N ARG A 250 4.64 9.60 11.47
CA ARG A 250 4.38 9.24 12.88
C ARG A 250 2.88 9.04 13.13
N ARG A 251 2.50 7.91 13.74
CA ARG A 251 1.14 7.74 14.29
C ARG A 251 0.96 8.51 15.58
N TYR A 252 -0.07 9.35 15.62
CA TYR A 252 -0.48 10.09 16.80
C TYR A 252 -1.28 9.17 17.74
N LEU A 253 -0.82 8.99 18.98
CA LEU A 253 -1.53 8.28 20.03
C LEU A 253 -2.07 9.27 21.07
N ALA A 254 -3.15 8.91 21.75
CA ALA A 254 -3.83 9.82 22.68
C ALA A 254 -2.97 9.98 23.93
N GLY A 255 -2.48 11.20 24.18
CA GLY A 255 -1.49 11.51 25.21
C GLY A 255 -0.09 11.84 24.67
N ASP A 256 0.15 11.70 23.36
CA ASP A 256 1.30 12.37 22.71
C ASP A 256 1.18 13.91 22.85
N PRO A 257 2.30 14.65 22.81
CA PRO A 257 2.25 16.08 22.51
C PRO A 257 1.66 16.33 21.11
N PRO A 258 0.89 17.42 20.90
CA PRO A 258 0.31 17.72 19.60
C PRO A 258 1.41 18.03 18.57
N PRO A 259 1.35 17.50 17.34
CA PRO A 259 2.41 17.63 16.34
C PRO A 259 2.58 19.06 15.78
N TRP A 260 1.61 19.95 16.01
CA TRP A 260 1.74 21.40 15.86
C TRP A 260 0.76 22.10 16.82
N PRO A 261 0.95 23.40 17.13
CA PRO A 261 0.04 24.15 18.00
C PRO A 261 -1.40 24.14 17.48
N GLY A 262 -2.35 23.74 18.34
CA GLY A 262 -3.78 23.67 17.98
C GLY A 262 -4.20 22.45 17.17
N ALA A 263 -3.32 21.45 16.96
CA ALA A 263 -3.68 20.21 16.29
C ALA A 263 -4.78 19.42 17.04
N ASN A 264 -5.91 19.16 16.36
CA ASN A 264 -6.98 18.28 16.84
C ASN A 264 -7.05 17.06 15.91
N ILE A 265 -6.47 15.94 16.34
CA ILE A 265 -6.20 14.76 15.50
C ILE A 265 -6.80 13.51 16.15
N LYS A 266 -7.37 12.62 15.33
CA LYS A 266 -7.92 11.35 15.81
C LYS A 266 -6.83 10.41 16.33
N HIS A 267 -7.15 9.66 17.39
CA HIS A 267 -6.31 8.56 17.87
C HIS A 267 -5.94 7.58 16.74
N GLY A 268 -4.64 7.31 16.60
CA GLY A 268 -4.06 6.38 15.65
C GLY A 268 -3.94 6.88 14.20
N ALA A 269 -4.33 8.13 13.92
CA ALA A 269 -4.12 8.75 12.61
C ALA A 269 -2.63 8.90 12.30
N LEU A 270 -2.28 8.74 11.02
CA LEU A 270 -0.92 8.97 10.54
C LEU A 270 -0.69 10.46 10.30
N VAL A 271 0.31 11.03 10.96
CA VAL A 271 0.83 12.37 10.68
C VAL A 271 2.00 12.24 9.71
N VAL A 272 1.99 13.04 8.64
CA VAL A 272 3.04 13.10 7.63
C VAL A 272 3.65 14.51 7.59
N SER A 273 4.98 14.61 7.58
CA SER A 273 5.72 15.84 7.30
C SER A 273 6.89 15.59 6.34
N PHE A 274 7.35 16.67 5.72
CA PHE A 274 8.53 16.71 4.85
C PHE A 274 9.52 17.66 5.51
N GLU A 275 10.68 17.15 5.88
CA GLU A 275 11.62 17.86 6.77
C GLU A 275 13.03 17.78 6.18
N ASP A 276 13.60 18.94 5.85
CA ASP A 276 15.01 19.10 5.47
C ASP A 276 15.88 18.76 6.69
N LYS A 277 16.71 17.72 6.57
CA LYS A 277 17.59 17.25 7.66
C LYS A 277 19.08 17.39 7.35
N SER A 278 19.46 17.61 6.09
CA SER A 278 20.87 17.82 5.74
C SER A 278 21.31 19.24 6.03
N GLY A 279 20.42 20.23 5.84
CA GLY A 279 20.75 21.64 5.92
C GLY A 279 21.74 22.10 4.84
N THR A 280 21.98 21.29 3.80
CA THR A 280 22.95 21.55 2.71
C THR A 280 22.68 22.90 2.02
N TYR A 281 21.41 23.26 1.87
CA TYR A 281 20.96 24.51 1.26
C TYR A 281 20.65 25.62 2.27
N SER A 282 20.65 25.30 3.57
CA SER A 282 20.32 26.24 4.65
C SER A 282 21.58 26.87 5.27
N GLY A 283 21.93 28.08 4.86
CA GLY A 283 22.75 29.03 5.64
C GLY A 283 24.24 28.75 5.83
N THR A 284 24.75 27.52 5.66
CA THR A 284 26.18 27.18 5.89
C THR A 284 26.97 26.70 4.67
N ALA A 285 26.32 26.37 3.55
CA ALA A 285 26.99 26.06 2.29
C ALA A 285 26.26 26.69 1.09
N HIS A 286 27.03 26.99 0.04
CA HIS A 286 26.58 27.34 -1.32
C HIS A 286 25.37 28.29 -1.45
N GLY A 287 25.63 29.61 -1.35
CA GLY A 287 24.70 30.62 -1.87
C GLY A 287 24.56 30.53 -3.40
N GLY A 288 23.50 29.88 -3.88
CA GLY A 288 23.12 29.77 -5.30
C GLY A 288 21.83 30.54 -5.61
N THR A 289 21.64 30.95 -6.87
CA THR A 289 20.48 31.76 -7.29
C THR A 289 19.40 30.95 -8.00
N LEU A 290 18.15 31.44 -7.88
CA LEU A 290 16.87 30.77 -8.17
C LEU A 290 16.64 30.17 -9.58
N PHE A 291 17.61 30.21 -10.51
CA PHE A 291 17.39 29.99 -11.94
C PHE A 291 18.09 28.76 -12.56
N ASP A 292 19.08 28.14 -11.91
CA ASP A 292 19.84 27.02 -12.52
C ASP A 292 19.04 25.71 -12.65
N GLY A 293 18.03 25.48 -11.80
CA GLY A 293 17.25 24.23 -11.78
C GLY A 293 16.35 23.98 -13.01
N LEU A 294 16.15 24.98 -13.88
CA LEU A 294 15.11 24.95 -14.91
C LEU A 294 15.43 24.06 -16.14
N ILE A 295 16.71 23.68 -16.34
CA ILE A 295 17.22 23.30 -17.68
C ILE A 295 17.26 21.78 -17.94
N ARG A 296 17.00 20.90 -16.96
CA ARG A 296 17.32 19.45 -17.06
C ARG A 296 16.18 18.47 -17.39
N THR A 297 14.92 18.90 -17.55
CA THR A 297 13.76 18.00 -17.37
C THR A 297 12.94 17.69 -18.64
N PHE A 298 13.59 17.30 -19.74
CA PHE A 298 12.89 16.85 -20.97
C PHE A 298 13.67 15.77 -21.74
N GLU A 299 13.16 14.52 -21.76
CA GLU A 299 12.97 13.69 -22.98
C GLU A 299 12.38 12.27 -22.70
N GLN A 300 11.32 11.91 -23.45
CA GLN A 300 10.83 10.53 -23.81
C GLN A 300 10.40 9.59 -22.63
N PHE A 301 9.53 8.56 -22.74
CA PHE A 301 9.06 7.67 -23.83
C PHE A 301 7.54 7.31 -23.70
N ALA A 302 6.99 6.42 -24.55
CA ALA A 302 5.59 5.98 -24.53
C ALA A 302 5.29 4.58 -25.15
N SER A 303 4.20 3.94 -24.69
CA SER A 303 3.36 2.87 -25.33
C SER A 303 3.93 1.45 -25.57
N ASP A 304 3.15 0.34 -25.67
CA ASP A 304 1.80 -0.08 -25.19
C ASP A 304 1.52 -1.59 -25.61
N PHE A 305 0.50 -2.26 -25.01
CA PHE A 305 -0.51 -3.22 -25.58
C PHE A 305 -0.89 -4.53 -24.78
N ILE A 306 -2.18 -4.65 -24.39
CA ILE A 306 -3.17 -5.79 -24.46
C ILE A 306 -2.80 -7.24 -23.98
N ASP A 307 -3.64 -8.12 -23.37
CA ASP A 307 -4.88 -8.13 -22.50
C ASP A 307 -5.00 -9.57 -21.85
N THR A 308 -6.02 -10.48 -21.76
CA THR A 308 -7.46 -10.62 -22.14
C THR A 308 -8.23 -11.74 -21.35
N THR A 309 -9.26 -11.41 -20.52
CA THR A 309 -10.39 -12.29 -20.04
C THR A 309 -10.11 -13.60 -19.20
N LEU A 310 -11.03 -14.32 -18.50
CA LEU A 310 -12.53 -14.30 -18.33
C LEU A 310 -13.02 -14.71 -16.88
N GLN A 311 -14.09 -15.52 -16.70
CA GLN A 311 -14.91 -15.74 -15.46
C GLN A 311 -15.21 -17.26 -15.15
N LEU A 312 -16.09 -17.78 -14.25
CA LEU A 312 -17.22 -17.30 -13.40
C LEU A 312 -17.61 -18.34 -12.27
N ALA A 313 -18.27 -17.89 -11.18
CA ALA A 313 -19.20 -18.56 -10.21
C ALA A 313 -18.89 -19.82 -9.32
N THR A 314 -19.16 -19.60 -8.03
CA THR A 314 -19.77 -20.37 -6.90
C THR A 314 -20.27 -21.85 -6.99
N ASP A 315 -19.89 -22.61 -5.95
CA ASP A 315 -20.63 -23.55 -5.04
C ASP A 315 -21.63 -24.64 -5.56
N THR A 316 -21.61 -25.86 -4.97
CA THR A 316 -22.68 -26.88 -5.07
C THR A 316 -22.54 -28.08 -4.09
N ALA A 317 -23.65 -28.79 -3.84
CA ALA A 317 -23.76 -29.94 -2.92
C ALA A 317 -22.99 -31.23 -3.33
N ILE A 318 -22.93 -32.18 -2.37
CA ILE A 318 -22.25 -33.50 -2.42
C ILE A 318 -22.55 -34.27 -3.73
N PRO A 319 -21.55 -34.54 -4.58
CA PRO A 319 -21.72 -35.33 -5.81
C PRO A 319 -22.00 -36.82 -5.58
N ALA A 320 -22.82 -37.42 -6.45
CA ALA A 320 -23.11 -38.85 -6.43
C ALA A 320 -21.91 -39.72 -6.90
N GLU A 321 -20.91 -39.10 -7.53
CA GLU A 321 -19.70 -39.73 -8.10
C GLU A 321 -18.86 -40.47 -7.05
N TYR A 322 -19.00 -40.11 -5.77
CA TYR A 322 -18.30 -40.73 -4.63
C TYR A 322 -18.90 -42.05 -4.14
N TYR A 323 -20.12 -42.40 -4.58
CA TYR A 323 -20.73 -43.69 -4.25
C TYR A 323 -20.38 -44.81 -5.26
N VAL A 324 -19.45 -44.56 -6.19
CA VAL A 324 -19.01 -45.51 -7.21
C VAL A 324 -17.71 -46.19 -6.75
N PRO A 325 -17.71 -47.49 -6.39
CA PRO A 325 -16.50 -48.19 -5.97
C PRO A 325 -15.41 -48.15 -7.03
N GLY A 326 -14.17 -47.87 -6.62
CA GLY A 326 -13.01 -47.75 -7.51
C GLY A 326 -12.80 -46.36 -8.12
N ASN A 327 -13.77 -45.44 -8.06
CA ASN A 327 -13.55 -44.04 -8.45
C ASN A 327 -12.84 -43.28 -7.32
N LYS A 328 -11.50 -43.17 -7.40
CA LYS A 328 -10.68 -42.43 -6.43
C LYS A 328 -10.81 -40.90 -6.56
N ARG A 329 -11.22 -40.36 -7.70
CA ARG A 329 -11.02 -38.93 -8.05
C ARG A 329 -11.89 -37.99 -7.21
N THR A 330 -11.29 -36.91 -6.69
CA THR A 330 -12.04 -35.81 -6.06
C THR A 330 -12.91 -35.07 -7.08
N SER A 331 -14.12 -34.68 -6.68
CA SER A 331 -15.09 -33.97 -7.51
C SER A 331 -15.17 -32.50 -7.12
N LYS A 332 -15.12 -31.62 -8.12
CA LYS A 332 -14.83 -30.18 -7.99
C LYS A 332 -15.83 -29.39 -7.13
N LYS A 333 -17.03 -29.93 -6.92
CA LYS A 333 -18.11 -29.31 -6.15
C LYS A 333 -17.93 -29.45 -4.64
N LEU A 334 -17.55 -30.65 -4.18
CA LEU A 334 -17.33 -30.95 -2.77
C LEU A 334 -16.08 -31.83 -2.63
N PRO A 335 -14.87 -31.25 -2.64
CA PRO A 335 -13.63 -32.02 -2.62
C PRO A 335 -13.48 -32.71 -1.25
N TYR A 336 -13.17 -34.01 -1.26
CA TYR A 336 -13.13 -34.82 -0.03
C TYR A 336 -11.71 -35.03 0.53
N CYS A 337 -10.68 -34.74 -0.27
CA CYS A 337 -9.28 -34.88 0.13
C CYS A 337 -8.92 -33.74 1.09
N VAL A 338 -9.08 -33.99 2.39
CA VAL A 338 -8.82 -33.04 3.47
C VAL A 338 -7.79 -33.64 4.42
N TRP A 339 -6.57 -33.13 4.37
CA TRP A 339 -5.57 -33.42 5.39
C TRP A 339 -6.00 -32.79 6.71
N ARG A 340 -5.75 -33.51 7.81
CA ARG A 340 -6.07 -33.03 9.16
C ARG A 340 -4.79 -33.02 9.95
N ASP A 341 -4.38 -31.83 10.34
CA ASP A 341 -3.22 -31.57 11.17
C ASP A 341 -3.52 -31.89 12.66
N ALA A 342 -2.60 -32.62 13.30
CA ALA A 342 -2.69 -33.25 14.62
C ALA A 342 -1.31 -33.82 15.02
N GLU A 343 -1.21 -34.50 16.16
CA GLU A 343 0.08 -35.01 16.69
C GLU A 343 0.67 -36.22 15.96
N GLU A 344 -0.16 -37.02 15.27
CA GLU A 344 0.29 -38.12 14.41
C GLU A 344 -0.40 -37.98 13.04
N THR A 345 0.30 -37.43 12.04
CA THR A 345 -0.25 -37.22 10.68
C THR A 345 0.80 -37.42 9.59
N GLY A 346 0.35 -37.38 8.33
CA GLY A 346 1.23 -37.34 7.16
C GLY A 346 1.72 -35.95 6.76
N ILE A 347 1.39 -34.89 7.52
CA ILE A 347 1.93 -33.55 7.30
C ILE A 347 3.25 -33.45 8.05
N GLU A 348 4.33 -33.15 7.32
CA GLU A 348 5.67 -32.98 7.90
C GLU A 348 5.93 -31.52 8.28
N THR A 349 5.66 -30.63 7.32
CA THR A 349 5.73 -29.17 7.49
C THR A 349 4.60 -28.51 6.71
N TYR A 350 4.22 -27.30 7.11
CA TYR A 350 3.29 -26.48 6.34
C TYR A 350 3.60 -24.99 6.53
N ALA A 351 3.23 -24.18 5.53
CA ALA A 351 3.28 -22.73 5.57
C ALA A 351 1.91 -22.17 5.16
N PHE A 352 1.18 -21.61 6.13
CA PHE A 352 -0.12 -20.97 5.90
C PHE A 352 0.02 -19.45 5.87
N LYS A 353 -0.11 -18.85 4.68
CA LYS A 353 0.10 -17.43 4.44
C LYS A 353 -1.22 -16.71 4.11
N GLN A 354 -1.54 -15.66 4.86
CA GLN A 354 -2.67 -14.77 4.61
C GLN A 354 -2.19 -13.38 4.19
N VAL A 355 -2.79 -12.83 3.14
CA VAL A 355 -2.48 -11.47 2.65
C VAL A 355 -3.75 -10.61 2.69
N PRO A 356 -3.79 -9.51 3.47
CA PRO A 356 -4.92 -8.59 3.50
C PRO A 356 -5.08 -7.82 2.17
N ALA A 357 -6.33 -7.59 1.76
CA ALA A 357 -6.63 -6.79 0.57
C ALA A 357 -6.17 -5.35 0.77
N LYS A 358 -5.54 -4.78 -0.27
CA LYS A 358 -5.05 -3.39 -0.30
C LYS A 358 -5.96 -2.54 -1.20
N GLY A 359 -5.91 -1.21 -1.09
CA GLY A 359 -6.73 -0.27 -1.87
C GLY A 359 -8.26 -0.38 -1.69
N ILE A 360 -8.91 0.66 -1.18
CA ILE A 360 -10.38 0.75 -1.16
C ILE A 360 -10.97 1.24 -2.50
N GLN A 361 -10.17 1.89 -3.34
CA GLN A 361 -10.57 2.55 -4.57
C GLN A 361 -9.63 2.15 -5.72
N ILE A 362 -10.19 1.76 -6.87
CA ILE A 362 -9.42 1.50 -8.09
C ILE A 362 -9.64 2.64 -9.06
N LEU A 363 -8.54 3.15 -9.63
CA LEU A 363 -8.51 4.18 -10.66
C LEU A 363 -8.12 3.55 -12.00
N THR A 364 -8.64 4.07 -13.10
CA THR A 364 -8.14 3.78 -14.45
C THR A 364 -8.53 4.89 -15.43
N GLY A 365 -7.88 4.96 -16.59
CA GLY A 365 -8.15 5.94 -17.64
C GLY A 365 -6.87 6.48 -18.27
N GLY A 366 -7.02 7.59 -18.99
CA GLY A 366 -5.92 8.22 -19.73
C GLY A 366 -6.39 8.90 -21.00
N HIS A 367 -7.51 8.43 -21.58
CA HIS A 367 -8.15 9.02 -22.76
C HIS A 367 -9.66 9.08 -22.64
N SER A 368 -10.26 10.15 -23.18
CA SER A 368 -11.72 10.36 -23.18
C SER A 368 -12.49 9.22 -23.84
N MET A 369 -13.72 9.00 -23.36
CA MET A 369 -14.73 8.18 -24.03
C MET A 369 -14.84 8.55 -25.54
N PRO A 370 -15.00 7.57 -26.45
CA PRO A 370 -15.10 7.82 -27.88
C PRO A 370 -16.18 8.86 -28.24
N GLY A 371 -15.82 9.87 -29.03
CA GLY A 371 -16.72 10.93 -29.48
C GLY A 371 -16.67 12.20 -28.63
N VAL A 372 -16.10 12.16 -27.41
CA VAL A 372 -16.08 13.34 -26.51
C VAL A 372 -15.03 14.36 -26.93
N ASN A 373 -13.77 13.95 -27.14
CA ASN A 373 -12.72 14.86 -27.63
C ASN A 373 -13.09 15.37 -29.04
N GLU A 374 -13.63 14.47 -29.86
CA GLU A 374 -14.02 14.68 -31.24
C GLU A 374 -15.19 15.69 -31.36
N ALA A 375 -16.18 15.64 -30.46
CA ALA A 375 -17.29 16.60 -30.43
C ALA A 375 -16.88 17.99 -29.92
N ILE A 376 -15.97 18.09 -28.94
CA ILE A 376 -15.45 19.38 -28.46
C ILE A 376 -14.65 20.06 -29.58
N SER A 377 -13.78 19.29 -30.26
CA SER A 377 -13.00 19.76 -31.41
C SER A 377 -13.90 20.29 -32.53
N ALA A 378 -14.91 19.52 -32.95
CA ALA A 378 -15.88 19.95 -33.95
C ALA A 378 -16.65 21.23 -33.55
N GLY A 379 -16.95 21.40 -32.25
CA GLY A 379 -17.60 22.60 -31.72
C GLY A 379 -16.71 23.85 -31.77
N ILE A 380 -15.43 23.71 -31.40
CA ILE A 380 -14.45 24.81 -31.45
C ILE A 380 -14.17 25.21 -32.90
N GLN A 381 -14.00 24.25 -33.80
CA GLN A 381 -13.84 24.49 -35.23
C GLN A 381 -15.05 25.26 -35.79
N ALA A 382 -16.28 24.79 -35.53
CA ALA A 382 -17.50 25.44 -36.01
C ALA A 382 -17.64 26.90 -35.50
N ILE A 383 -17.32 27.18 -34.23
CA ILE A 383 -17.35 28.54 -33.68
C ILE A 383 -16.26 29.41 -34.30
N GLY A 384 -15.03 28.90 -34.42
CA GLY A 384 -13.92 29.64 -35.01
C GLY A 384 -14.10 29.94 -36.50
N ASP A 385 -14.77 29.06 -37.25
CA ASP A 385 -15.09 29.28 -38.67
C ASP A 385 -16.28 30.21 -38.87
N ILE A 386 -17.28 30.21 -37.99
CA ILE A 386 -18.32 31.25 -37.95
C ILE A 386 -17.70 32.63 -37.72
N LEU A 387 -16.78 32.74 -36.74
CA LEU A 387 -16.10 34.00 -36.42
C LEU A 387 -15.14 34.47 -37.54
N GLY A 388 -14.37 33.55 -38.12
CA GLY A 388 -13.47 33.86 -39.25
C GLY A 388 -14.24 34.35 -40.48
N ASN A 389 -15.33 33.67 -40.83
CA ASN A 389 -16.22 34.06 -41.93
C ASN A 389 -16.84 35.46 -41.69
N LEU A 390 -17.24 35.77 -40.45
CA LEU A 390 -17.73 37.10 -40.08
C LEU A 390 -16.65 38.20 -40.17
N ALA A 391 -15.38 37.84 -40.00
CA ALA A 391 -14.23 38.73 -40.05
C ALA A 391 -13.54 38.82 -41.43
N GLN A 392 -14.01 38.07 -42.45
CA GLN A 392 -13.35 37.87 -43.75
C GLN A 392 -11.92 37.30 -43.67
N ILE A 393 -11.57 36.62 -42.58
CA ILE A 393 -10.30 35.92 -42.40
C ILE A 393 -10.57 34.41 -42.49
N GLY A 394 -9.92 33.74 -43.44
CA GLY A 394 -10.19 32.32 -43.76
C GLY A 394 -10.06 31.37 -42.56
N SER A 395 -10.90 30.32 -42.57
CA SER A 395 -11.09 29.27 -41.55
C SER A 395 -10.08 29.27 -40.39
N ILE A 396 -10.39 30.07 -39.36
CA ILE A 396 -9.59 30.18 -38.14
C ILE A 396 -9.81 28.96 -37.22
N GLY A 397 -10.95 28.26 -37.37
CA GLY A 397 -11.39 27.18 -36.50
C GLY A 397 -10.35 26.08 -36.32
N GLY A 398 -9.87 25.47 -37.42
CA GLY A 398 -8.87 24.39 -37.35
C GLY A 398 -7.55 24.78 -36.67
N THR A 399 -7.10 26.03 -36.84
CA THR A 399 -5.85 26.53 -36.23
C THR A 399 -6.03 26.79 -34.74
N VAL A 400 -7.14 27.42 -34.34
CA VAL A 400 -7.47 27.65 -32.92
C VAL A 400 -7.71 26.33 -32.20
N ASP A 401 -8.41 25.39 -32.84
CA ASP A 401 -8.65 24.06 -32.31
C ASP A 401 -7.33 23.31 -32.08
N THR A 402 -6.42 23.30 -33.06
CA THR A 402 -5.09 22.68 -32.93
C THR A 402 -4.27 23.26 -31.77
N LEU A 403 -4.39 24.56 -31.49
CA LEU A 403 -3.70 25.23 -30.38
C LEU A 403 -4.37 25.01 -29.02
N LEU A 404 -5.70 24.87 -28.96
CA LEU A 404 -6.44 24.66 -27.72
C LEU A 404 -6.54 23.17 -27.32
N ARG A 405 -6.46 22.26 -28.29
CA ARG A 405 -6.58 20.81 -28.11
C ARG A 405 -5.74 20.24 -26.97
N PRO A 406 -4.44 20.59 -26.79
CA PRO A 406 -3.65 20.09 -25.67
C PRO A 406 -4.24 20.36 -24.27
N PHE A 407 -5.07 21.41 -24.13
CA PHE A 407 -5.66 21.85 -22.85
C PHE A 407 -7.02 21.21 -22.53
N TYR A 408 -7.83 20.83 -23.53
CA TYR A 408 -9.15 20.22 -23.32
C TYR A 408 -9.24 18.73 -23.70
N GLU A 409 -8.31 18.21 -24.52
CA GLU A 409 -8.28 16.80 -24.89
C GLU A 409 -8.02 15.95 -23.63
N ASP A 410 -8.77 14.86 -23.46
CA ASP A 410 -8.68 13.97 -22.29
C ASP A 410 -8.94 14.64 -20.92
N THR A 411 -9.74 15.70 -20.94
CA THR A 411 -10.24 16.43 -19.75
C THR A 411 -11.64 15.97 -19.33
N ILE A 412 -12.46 15.41 -20.24
CA ILE A 412 -13.87 15.06 -19.98
C ILE A 412 -14.10 13.57 -20.27
N LEU A 413 -14.68 12.84 -19.30
CA LEU A 413 -14.90 11.39 -19.34
C LEU A 413 -13.64 10.59 -19.71
N ALA A 414 -12.47 11.01 -19.22
CA ALA A 414 -11.17 10.41 -19.48
C ALA A 414 -10.63 9.52 -18.34
N TRP A 415 -11.24 9.58 -17.16
CA TRP A 415 -10.85 8.79 -15.97
C TRP A 415 -12.07 8.20 -15.29
N ILE A 416 -11.89 7.02 -14.70
CA ILE A 416 -12.87 6.33 -13.86
C ILE A 416 -12.24 6.08 -12.49
N SER A 417 -13.01 6.31 -11.43
CA SER A 417 -12.68 5.90 -10.07
C SER A 417 -13.85 5.09 -9.49
N ILE A 418 -13.58 3.89 -8.98
CA ILE A 418 -14.59 3.03 -8.34
C ILE A 418 -14.12 2.66 -6.92
N LYS A 419 -14.89 3.11 -5.92
CA LYS A 419 -14.67 2.84 -4.50
C LYS A 419 -15.49 1.63 -4.04
N SER A 420 -14.84 0.61 -3.49
CA SER A 420 -15.51 -0.57 -2.93
C SER A 420 -15.89 -0.31 -1.47
N LEU A 421 -17.18 -0.05 -1.22
CA LEU A 421 -17.71 0.18 0.13
C LEU A 421 -17.45 -1.00 1.07
N ALA A 422 -17.59 -2.24 0.58
CA ALA A 422 -17.29 -3.44 1.35
C ALA A 422 -15.80 -3.52 1.76
N ARG A 423 -14.86 -3.11 0.89
CA ARG A 423 -13.45 -2.98 1.31
C ARG A 423 -13.27 -1.88 2.34
N ALA A 424 -13.87 -0.71 2.15
CA ALA A 424 -13.76 0.41 3.09
C ALA A 424 -14.29 0.05 4.50
N GLN A 425 -15.39 -0.70 4.60
CA GLN A 425 -15.96 -1.18 5.86
C GLN A 425 -15.15 -2.30 6.52
N ASN A 426 -14.56 -3.20 5.72
CA ASN A 426 -13.81 -4.37 6.22
C ASN A 426 -12.32 -4.08 6.50
N SER A 427 -11.75 -3.04 5.88
CA SER A 427 -10.38 -2.58 6.17
C SER A 427 -10.31 -1.78 7.48
N GLY A 428 -11.38 -1.04 7.82
CA GLY A 428 -11.44 -0.17 9.01
C GLY A 428 -11.13 1.30 8.73
N PHE A 429 -10.74 1.99 9.80
CA PHE A 429 -10.20 3.35 9.79
C PHE A 429 -8.84 3.43 9.09
N VAL A 430 -7.87 2.59 9.47
CA VAL A 430 -6.51 2.61 8.90
C VAL A 430 -6.44 1.68 7.70
N ARG A 431 -6.16 2.25 6.53
CA ARG A 431 -6.20 1.54 5.25
C ARG A 431 -5.41 2.27 4.17
N PHE A 432 -5.12 1.55 3.09
CA PHE A 432 -4.65 2.14 1.85
C PHE A 432 -5.83 2.70 1.03
N PHE A 433 -5.68 3.93 0.51
CA PHE A 433 -6.76 4.65 -0.17
C PHE A 433 -6.99 4.12 -1.59
N GLU A 434 -6.12 4.41 -2.55
CA GLU A 434 -6.38 4.16 -3.96
C GLU A 434 -5.20 3.53 -4.72
N PHE A 435 -5.55 2.76 -5.75
CA PHE A 435 -4.63 2.04 -6.62
C PHE A 435 -4.94 2.36 -8.08
N PHE A 436 -3.97 2.91 -8.81
CA PHE A 436 -4.10 3.11 -10.25
C PHE A 436 -3.77 1.81 -10.99
N GLN A 437 -4.75 1.28 -11.72
CA GLN A 437 -4.53 0.20 -12.66
C GLN A 437 -4.48 0.80 -14.06
N ASP A 438 -3.28 0.82 -14.62
CA ASP A 438 -3.04 1.29 -15.98
C ASP A 438 -3.70 0.38 -17.03
N GLY A 439 -4.04 0.97 -18.17
CA GLY A 439 -4.68 0.29 -19.29
C GLY A 439 -4.96 1.22 -20.48
N SER A 440 -4.40 0.84 -21.64
CA SER A 440 -4.56 1.42 -22.99
C SER A 440 -5.97 1.89 -23.40
N GLY A 441 -7.02 1.29 -22.84
CA GLY A 441 -8.40 1.53 -23.25
C GLY A 441 -8.92 2.92 -22.90
N LYS A 442 -9.51 3.63 -23.88
CA LYS A 442 -10.37 4.81 -23.65
C LYS A 442 -11.35 4.55 -22.49
N ALA A 443 -11.55 5.52 -21.63
CA ALA A 443 -12.45 5.38 -20.48
C ALA A 443 -13.91 5.14 -20.92
N TYR A 444 -14.69 4.53 -20.02
CA TYR A 444 -16.09 4.15 -20.22
C TYR A 444 -16.32 3.13 -21.36
N THR A 445 -15.30 2.31 -21.65
CA THR A 445 -15.35 1.16 -22.59
C THR A 445 -15.35 -0.18 -21.85
N LEU A 446 -15.68 -1.27 -22.57
CA LEU A 446 -15.58 -2.64 -22.03
C LEU A 446 -14.15 -2.99 -21.56
N ALA A 447 -13.13 -2.48 -22.24
CA ALA A 447 -11.73 -2.61 -21.82
C ALA A 447 -11.52 -1.99 -20.44
N SER A 448 -12.00 -0.75 -20.20
CA SER A 448 -11.86 -0.10 -18.88
C SER A 448 -12.53 -0.89 -17.74
N LEU A 449 -13.62 -1.64 -18.00
CA LEU A 449 -14.23 -2.54 -17.02
C LEU A 449 -13.37 -3.78 -16.73
N MET A 450 -12.66 -4.30 -17.73
CA MET A 450 -11.69 -5.39 -17.54
C MET A 450 -10.45 -4.91 -16.77
N VAL A 451 -9.96 -3.70 -17.04
CA VAL A 451 -8.86 -3.07 -16.29
C VAL A 451 -9.26 -2.84 -14.83
N LEU A 452 -10.45 -2.32 -14.56
CA LEU A 452 -10.99 -2.20 -13.19
C LEU A 452 -11.09 -3.56 -12.48
N ARG A 453 -11.53 -4.61 -13.17
CA ARG A 453 -11.55 -6.00 -12.65
C ARG A 453 -10.14 -6.50 -12.35
N ALA A 454 -9.15 -6.19 -13.19
CA ALA A 454 -7.75 -6.56 -12.97
C ALA A 454 -7.18 -5.85 -11.73
N GLY A 455 -7.41 -4.54 -11.57
CA GLY A 455 -6.98 -3.79 -10.38
C GLY A 455 -7.62 -4.31 -9.09
N PHE A 456 -8.92 -4.65 -9.11
CA PHE A 456 -9.57 -5.33 -7.98
C PHE A 456 -9.01 -6.73 -7.71
N TRP A 457 -8.53 -7.46 -8.72
CA TRP A 457 -7.91 -8.78 -8.56
C TRP A 457 -6.48 -8.68 -8.02
N ALA A 458 -5.63 -7.81 -8.57
CA ALA A 458 -4.25 -7.60 -8.12
C ALA A 458 -4.16 -7.19 -6.64
N THR A 459 -5.17 -6.45 -6.16
CA THR A 459 -5.24 -5.92 -4.79
C THR A 459 -6.11 -6.75 -3.85
N ARG A 460 -6.56 -7.95 -4.25
CA ARG A 460 -7.43 -8.83 -3.45
C ARG A 460 -6.73 -9.39 -2.22
N SER A 461 -7.51 -9.74 -1.19
CA SER A 461 -7.03 -10.64 -0.14
C SER A 461 -7.00 -12.07 -0.67
N TYR A 462 -5.98 -12.83 -0.30
CA TYR A 462 -5.86 -14.24 -0.61
C TYR A 462 -5.25 -15.02 0.57
N GLU A 463 -5.50 -16.32 0.58
CA GLU A 463 -4.94 -17.29 1.53
C GLU A 463 -4.16 -18.31 0.68
N SER A 464 -2.97 -18.71 1.13
CA SER A 464 -2.15 -19.76 0.51
C SER A 464 -1.73 -20.76 1.58
N VAL A 465 -1.75 -22.05 1.24
CA VAL A 465 -1.30 -23.15 2.09
C VAL A 465 -0.30 -23.96 1.28
N GLU A 466 0.97 -23.95 1.66
CA GLU A 466 1.92 -24.99 1.21
C GLU A 466 1.99 -26.07 2.30
N ILE A 467 1.98 -27.34 1.89
CA ILE A 467 2.01 -28.50 2.79
C ILE A 467 3.01 -29.49 2.23
N ASN A 468 3.98 -29.95 3.02
CA ASN A 468 4.74 -31.14 2.69
C ASN A 468 4.04 -32.38 3.26
N VAL A 469 3.81 -33.39 2.41
CA VAL A 469 3.04 -34.58 2.76
C VAL A 469 3.68 -35.83 2.15
N GLY A 470 3.97 -36.83 2.99
CA GLY A 470 4.37 -38.15 2.51
C GLY A 470 3.26 -38.80 1.67
N ASP A 471 3.62 -39.39 0.51
CA ASP A 471 2.61 -39.96 -0.40
C ASP A 471 1.81 -41.10 0.27
N ALA A 472 0.58 -41.27 -0.18
CA ALA A 472 -0.45 -42.12 0.42
C ALA A 472 -0.84 -41.78 1.89
N SER A 473 -0.39 -40.66 2.47
CA SER A 473 -0.66 -40.29 3.87
C SER A 473 -1.63 -39.11 4.03
N PRO A 474 -2.96 -39.32 4.12
CA PRO A 474 -3.71 -40.54 3.86
C PRO A 474 -4.22 -40.65 2.40
N PHE A 475 -3.94 -39.65 1.55
CA PHE A 475 -4.41 -39.58 0.18
C PHE A 475 -3.25 -39.70 -0.82
N LEU A 476 -3.22 -40.79 -1.59
CA LEU A 476 -2.32 -40.95 -2.74
C LEU A 476 -2.49 -39.79 -3.74
N ILE A 477 -1.39 -39.14 -4.13
CA ILE A 477 -1.36 -38.05 -5.11
C ILE A 477 -1.02 -38.62 -6.49
N GLY A 478 -1.86 -38.37 -7.50
CA GLY A 478 -1.63 -38.93 -8.83
C GLY A 478 -2.78 -38.75 -9.83
N ASP A 479 -2.42 -38.75 -11.11
CA ASP A 479 -3.34 -38.54 -12.23
C ASP A 479 -4.02 -39.84 -12.71
N GLN A 480 -4.78 -39.74 -13.81
CA GLN A 480 -5.40 -40.82 -14.58
C GLN A 480 -6.42 -41.68 -13.82
N GLY A 481 -6.65 -41.41 -12.54
CA GLY A 481 -7.54 -42.16 -11.65
C GLY A 481 -6.82 -43.12 -10.70
N GLU A 482 -5.48 -43.13 -10.71
CA GLU A 482 -4.73 -43.87 -9.71
C GLU A 482 -4.59 -43.11 -8.39
N GLY A 483 -4.43 -41.78 -8.43
CA GLY A 483 -4.50 -40.93 -7.25
C GLY A 483 -5.91 -40.44 -6.92
N HIS A 484 -6.05 -39.84 -5.74
CA HIS A 484 -7.30 -39.25 -5.26
C HIS A 484 -7.46 -37.79 -5.70
N ILE A 485 -6.34 -37.09 -5.90
CA ILE A 485 -6.24 -35.66 -6.21
C ILE A 485 -5.01 -35.42 -7.09
N PHE A 486 -5.13 -34.49 -8.06
CA PHE A 486 -3.98 -34.08 -8.88
C PHE A 486 -4.01 -32.57 -9.21
N LEU A 487 -3.00 -32.09 -9.95
CA LEU A 487 -2.76 -30.66 -10.20
C LEU A 487 -4.02 -29.96 -10.76
N GLY A 488 -4.45 -28.89 -10.09
CA GLY A 488 -5.62 -28.12 -10.47
C GLY A 488 -6.95 -28.61 -9.91
N ASP A 489 -7.00 -29.70 -9.14
CA ASP A 489 -8.13 -30.05 -8.27
C ASP A 489 -8.13 -29.18 -7.00
N ARG A 490 -9.03 -29.48 -6.06
CA ARG A 490 -9.13 -28.81 -4.75
C ARG A 490 -8.88 -29.81 -3.62
N GLY A 491 -8.16 -29.38 -2.60
CA GLY A 491 -7.98 -30.10 -1.34
C GLY A 491 -8.30 -29.19 -0.15
N GLY A 492 -8.29 -29.74 1.05
CA GLY A 492 -8.38 -28.98 2.29
C GLY A 492 -7.28 -29.33 3.27
N THR A 493 -6.95 -28.40 4.16
CA THR A 493 -6.22 -28.70 5.39
C THR A 493 -6.96 -28.18 6.61
N THR A 494 -6.71 -28.75 7.78
CA THR A 494 -6.84 -28.02 9.06
C THR A 494 -5.46 -27.52 9.50
N ILE A 495 -5.43 -26.73 10.57
CA ILE A 495 -4.21 -26.25 11.24
C ILE A 495 -4.27 -26.76 12.68
N ARG A 496 -3.20 -27.39 13.19
CA ARG A 496 -3.11 -27.84 14.59
C ARG A 496 -3.17 -26.63 15.50
N ASN A 497 -3.86 -26.76 16.63
CA ASN A 497 -4.12 -25.69 17.59
C ASN A 497 -4.97 -24.50 17.08
N ASP A 498 -5.56 -24.55 15.88
CA ASP A 498 -6.58 -23.58 15.45
C ASP A 498 -7.85 -23.71 16.32
N PRO A 499 -8.22 -22.70 17.14
CA PRO A 499 -9.39 -22.76 18.01
C PRO A 499 -10.72 -22.73 17.24
N THR A 500 -10.71 -22.41 15.94
CA THR A 500 -11.90 -22.44 15.08
C THR A 500 -12.13 -23.81 14.42
N GLY A 501 -11.12 -24.69 14.40
CA GLY A 501 -11.18 -26.02 13.78
C GLY A 501 -11.52 -25.98 12.29
N ARG A 502 -11.13 -24.91 11.58
CA ARG A 502 -11.61 -24.61 10.22
C ARG A 502 -10.83 -25.41 9.17
N ILE A 503 -11.57 -25.87 8.15
CA ILE A 503 -10.98 -26.50 6.96
C ILE A 503 -10.74 -25.42 5.89
N TYR A 504 -9.49 -25.27 5.48
CA TYR A 504 -9.03 -24.34 4.46
C TYR A 504 -9.07 -25.02 3.08
N MET A 505 -10.22 -24.95 2.40
CA MET A 505 -10.44 -25.56 1.09
C MET A 505 -9.87 -24.70 -0.05
N ASN A 506 -8.74 -25.10 -0.62
CA ASN A 506 -8.03 -24.36 -1.68
C ASN A 506 -7.79 -25.22 -2.94
N ARG A 507 -7.46 -24.57 -4.06
CA ARG A 507 -7.09 -25.24 -5.32
C ARG A 507 -5.60 -25.54 -5.33
N MET A 508 -5.20 -26.77 -5.67
CA MET A 508 -3.79 -27.11 -5.88
C MET A 508 -3.30 -26.39 -7.14
N SER A 509 -2.36 -25.46 -6.98
CA SER A 509 -1.87 -24.56 -8.04
C SER A 509 -0.46 -24.88 -8.50
N LYS A 510 0.35 -25.49 -7.64
CA LYS A 510 1.65 -26.10 -7.91
C LYS A 510 1.69 -27.48 -7.25
N LEU A 511 2.44 -28.39 -7.84
CA LEU A 511 2.73 -29.72 -7.32
C LEU A 511 4.15 -30.06 -7.76
N THR A 512 5.06 -30.16 -6.80
CA THR A 512 6.48 -30.47 -7.06
C THR A 512 6.74 -31.94 -6.73
N LEU A 513 7.38 -32.66 -7.64
CA LEU A 513 7.98 -33.97 -7.37
C LEU A 513 9.45 -33.75 -6.96
N ALA A 514 9.86 -34.27 -5.83
CA ALA A 514 11.23 -34.19 -5.33
C ALA A 514 11.73 -35.57 -4.90
N TRP A 515 13.04 -35.81 -5.06
CA TRP A 515 13.77 -36.97 -4.54
C TRP A 515 15.27 -36.65 -4.62
N ASP A 516 16.08 -37.31 -3.79
CA ASP A 516 17.54 -37.27 -3.87
C ASP A 516 18.13 -38.63 -3.42
N ASP A 517 19.41 -38.69 -3.04
CA ASP A 517 20.06 -39.94 -2.62
C ASP A 517 19.80 -40.29 -1.13
N GLU A 518 19.32 -39.33 -0.32
CA GLU A 518 19.01 -39.48 1.11
C GLU A 518 17.49 -39.43 1.38
N SER A 519 16.72 -38.72 0.55
CA SER A 519 15.27 -38.49 0.65
C SER A 519 14.47 -39.33 -0.36
N PRO A 520 13.35 -39.97 0.04
CA PRO A 520 12.51 -40.75 -0.88
C PRO A 520 11.75 -39.86 -1.89
N VAL A 521 11.03 -40.51 -2.82
CA VAL A 521 10.22 -39.80 -3.82
C VAL A 521 8.97 -39.21 -3.17
N GLU A 522 8.91 -37.89 -3.11
CA GLU A 522 7.90 -37.12 -2.39
C GLU A 522 7.15 -36.13 -3.30
N TRP A 523 5.85 -35.95 -3.01
CA TRP A 523 5.01 -34.94 -3.62
C TRP A 523 4.82 -33.77 -2.66
N LYS A 524 5.19 -32.56 -3.10
CA LYS A 524 5.05 -31.32 -2.31
C LYS A 524 3.93 -30.46 -2.91
N PRO A 525 2.67 -30.60 -2.42
CA PRO A 525 1.49 -29.91 -2.96
C PRO A 525 1.31 -28.48 -2.42
N THR A 526 1.07 -27.53 -3.33
CA THR A 526 0.84 -26.12 -3.00
C THR A 526 -0.62 -25.74 -3.30
N PHE A 527 -1.38 -25.32 -2.29
CA PHE A 527 -2.81 -24.99 -2.38
C PHE A 527 -3.07 -23.49 -2.18
N GLY A 528 -3.37 -22.76 -3.25
CA GLY A 528 -3.63 -21.32 -3.18
C GLY A 528 -3.25 -20.56 -4.45
N ASP A 529 -2.80 -19.32 -4.31
CA ASP A 529 -2.18 -18.55 -5.39
C ASP A 529 -0.65 -18.68 -5.28
N ASN A 530 0.00 -19.38 -6.21
CA ASN A 530 1.42 -19.70 -6.12
C ASN A 530 2.33 -18.46 -6.05
N ARG A 531 1.85 -17.31 -6.56
CA ARG A 531 2.51 -15.99 -6.48
C ARG A 531 2.53 -15.37 -5.08
N ALA A 532 2.15 -16.13 -4.04
CA ALA A 532 2.20 -15.74 -2.63
C ALA A 532 3.50 -16.18 -1.93
N LEU A 533 4.11 -17.25 -2.43
CA LEU A 533 5.10 -18.06 -1.73
C LEU A 533 6.55 -17.76 -2.14
N GLU A 534 6.79 -16.95 -3.18
CA GLU A 534 8.06 -16.20 -3.21
C GLU A 534 8.15 -15.35 -1.92
N ASP A 535 9.32 -15.38 -1.28
CA ASP A 535 9.61 -14.67 -0.05
C ASP A 535 9.37 -13.15 -0.23
N PRO A 536 8.74 -12.42 0.71
CA PRO A 536 8.63 -10.97 0.66
C PRO A 536 9.99 -10.25 0.44
N VAL A 537 11.06 -10.77 1.03
CA VAL A 537 12.45 -10.31 0.82
C VAL A 537 12.90 -10.64 -0.59
N GLN A 538 12.58 -11.83 -1.13
CA GLN A 538 12.91 -12.19 -2.51
C GLN A 538 12.13 -11.34 -3.53
N ARG A 539 10.86 -10.97 -3.29
CA ARG A 539 10.15 -10.01 -4.16
C ARG A 539 10.63 -8.56 -3.99
N ALA A 540 11.13 -8.19 -2.82
CA ALA A 540 11.83 -6.92 -2.64
C ALA A 540 13.17 -6.93 -3.41
N TRP A 541 13.88 -8.07 -3.38
CA TRP A 541 15.13 -8.28 -4.10
C TRP A 541 14.94 -8.34 -5.62
N GLU A 542 13.91 -9.04 -6.12
CA GLU A 542 13.52 -9.00 -7.54
C GLU A 542 13.14 -7.58 -8.00
N ARG A 543 12.57 -6.75 -7.12
CA ARG A 543 12.31 -5.34 -7.40
C ARG A 543 13.61 -4.51 -7.42
N ILE A 544 14.56 -4.82 -6.54
CA ILE A 544 15.90 -4.22 -6.53
C ILE A 544 16.70 -4.65 -7.76
N GLU A 545 16.66 -5.92 -8.16
CA GLU A 545 17.30 -6.45 -9.37
C GLU A 545 16.60 -5.97 -10.64
N ALA A 546 15.28 -5.76 -10.64
CA ALA A 546 14.58 -5.03 -11.69
C ALA A 546 15.04 -3.57 -11.78
N PHE A 547 15.28 -2.91 -10.64
CA PHE A 547 15.86 -1.56 -10.60
C PHE A 547 17.29 -1.52 -11.14
N VAL A 548 18.14 -2.46 -10.70
CA VAL A 548 19.54 -2.57 -11.11
C VAL A 548 19.67 -2.97 -12.58
N SER A 549 18.84 -3.90 -13.07
CA SER A 549 18.82 -4.28 -14.49
C SER A 549 18.23 -3.19 -15.38
N ALA A 550 17.25 -2.40 -14.92
CA ALA A 550 16.82 -1.18 -15.59
C ALA A 550 17.96 -0.14 -15.65
N PHE A 551 18.70 0.06 -14.56
CA PHE A 551 19.89 0.91 -14.55
C PHE A 551 20.99 0.39 -15.49
N GLN A 552 21.18 -0.93 -15.60
CA GLN A 552 22.13 -1.52 -16.56
C GLN A 552 21.67 -1.42 -18.02
N GLN A 553 20.35 -1.45 -18.29
CA GLN A 553 19.80 -1.20 -19.63
C GLN A 553 19.84 0.28 -20.03
N VAL A 554 19.80 1.20 -19.06
CA VAL A 554 20.08 2.63 -19.27
C VAL A 554 21.59 2.90 -19.41
N GLY A 555 22.43 2.10 -18.76
CA GLY A 555 23.90 2.20 -18.77
C GLY A 555 24.60 1.60 -19.99
N ALA A 556 24.01 1.71 -21.19
CA ALA A 556 24.49 1.07 -22.43
C ALA A 556 24.95 2.07 -23.51
N PHE A 557 25.96 2.88 -23.20
CA PHE A 557 26.81 3.61 -24.16
C PHE A 557 28.28 3.51 -23.74
#